data_AF-A0A4V1K2J9-F1
#
_entry.id   AF-A0A4V1K2J9-F1
#
_cell.length_a   1.000
_cell.length_b   1.000
_cell.length_c   1.000
_cell.angle_alpha   90.00
_cell.angle_beta   90.00
_cell.angle_gamma   90.00
#
_symmetry.space_group_name_H-M   'P 1'
#
loop_
_entity.id
_entity.type
_entity.pdbx_description
1 polymer ?
#
loop_
_entity_poly.entity_id
_entity_poly.type
_entity_poly.pdbx_seq_one_letter_code
_entity_poly.pdbx_strand_id
1 'polypeptide(L)'
;MEVTTVADMRQVHDFAVKWCDKFRDQKINYIELVDHYMADDCDALGFKMDCGDAFSERYGKAANDYEELNKIIDEVNDIELLGSAVYSRWRYFNHWAYTGEEILEFKNRSWFILALSRLAILSEKNPFIFEGTPKKVRIVSNNICYGPYPEPTDEVEQHLTINAEGQVWFSAFTYGQGFGEYEKARTKNYKIEKEVATKVLNSVAAYFSQEYNEIFATDIGDWQMELTNTDDEIFKFRGSLCADFEVDGTDLSDLIRDSLKMDDLYVFDGNCKPDKVNRIRVDYHRVTRIKPKQPINNNTEYVTWDYTEQLIVDRKSETIEHIQNIGTGCVVSRKYKVEGGIESLLDDLEADDLFLNVVGNPPDVVESPNETKDYIITLDFKKRMPRIIKGTYDKNGLPDDWAEFAETVFNVMRFYGFGEILDPSVYNKVKRRKNDYIFCSVTFDEGYKSYYYLTDDDSIEVGDFVLVPAGKDNHTAIVEVVNIEYFSEEEAPLPVDKTKYIIRKCTDDDFDPPTEE
;
A
#
# COMPACT_ATOMS: atom_id res chain seq x y z
N MET A 1 -6.42 -17.35 -63.03
CA MET A 1 -5.75 -16.40 -62.13
C MET A 1 -6.76 -16.08 -61.04
N GLU A 2 -6.79 -16.93 -60.02
CA GLU A 2 -7.58 -16.69 -58.81
C GLU A 2 -6.85 -15.62 -58.01
N VAL A 3 -7.57 -14.55 -57.70
CA VAL A 3 -7.12 -13.49 -56.81
C VAL A 3 -7.26 -14.06 -55.40
N THR A 4 -6.14 -14.37 -54.76
CA THR A 4 -6.08 -14.78 -53.36
C THR A 4 -6.67 -13.65 -52.51
N THR A 5 -7.82 -13.90 -51.90
CA THR A 5 -8.50 -12.96 -51.02
C THR A 5 -7.73 -12.84 -49.72
N VAL A 6 -7.27 -11.63 -49.40
CA VAL A 6 -6.90 -11.23 -48.02
C VAL A 6 -8.06 -11.64 -47.12
N ALA A 7 -7.77 -12.42 -46.06
CA ALA A 7 -8.78 -12.84 -45.10
C ALA A 7 -9.57 -11.61 -44.61
N ASP A 8 -10.88 -11.78 -44.42
CA ASP A 8 -11.69 -10.73 -43.81
C ASP A 8 -11.13 -10.47 -42.41
N MET A 9 -10.75 -9.23 -42.11
CA MET A 9 -10.11 -8.85 -40.85
C MET A 9 -10.97 -9.25 -39.65
N ARG A 10 -12.29 -9.23 -39.80
CA ARG A 10 -13.20 -9.72 -38.78
C ARG A 10 -13.05 -11.22 -38.50
N GLN A 11 -12.83 -12.04 -39.53
CA GLN A 11 -12.60 -13.47 -39.35
C GLN A 11 -11.26 -13.76 -38.67
N VAL A 12 -10.22 -12.96 -38.98
CA VAL A 12 -8.93 -13.03 -38.28
C VAL A 12 -9.10 -12.65 -36.81
N HIS A 13 -9.88 -11.60 -36.53
CA HIS A 13 -10.19 -11.18 -35.17
C HIS A 13 -10.93 -12.25 -34.38
N ASP A 14 -12.02 -12.80 -34.94
CA ASP A 14 -12.81 -13.87 -34.33
C ASP A 14 -11.95 -15.11 -34.04
N PHE A 15 -11.05 -15.48 -34.97
CA PHE A 15 -10.07 -16.55 -34.77
C PHE A 15 -9.12 -16.25 -33.62
N ALA A 16 -8.51 -15.07 -33.62
CA ALA A 16 -7.53 -14.67 -32.63
C ALA A 16 -8.13 -14.66 -31.22
N VAL A 17 -9.33 -14.09 -31.06
CA VAL A 17 -10.07 -14.05 -29.79
C VAL A 17 -10.44 -15.46 -29.33
N LYS A 18 -11.04 -16.28 -30.21
CA LYS A 18 -11.44 -17.67 -29.90
C LYS A 18 -10.27 -18.49 -29.35
N TRP A 19 -9.15 -18.49 -30.05
CA TRP A 19 -8.00 -19.29 -29.64
C TRP A 19 -7.27 -18.68 -28.45
N CYS A 20 -7.17 -17.36 -28.37
CA CYS A 20 -6.61 -16.69 -27.19
C CYS A 20 -7.42 -17.05 -25.93
N ASP A 21 -8.75 -17.04 -26.01
CA ASP A 21 -9.63 -17.41 -24.89
C ASP A 21 -9.39 -18.84 -24.41
N LYS A 22 -9.22 -19.79 -25.35
CA LYS A 22 -8.85 -21.19 -25.05
C LYS A 22 -7.48 -21.27 -24.39
N PHE A 23 -6.46 -20.61 -24.96
CA PHE A 23 -5.11 -20.61 -24.40
C PHE A 23 -5.05 -19.91 -23.04
N ARG A 24 -5.97 -19.00 -22.72
CA ARG A 24 -6.06 -18.38 -21.39
C ARG A 24 -6.91 -19.18 -20.39
N ASP A 25 -7.60 -20.24 -20.80
CA ASP A 25 -8.42 -21.07 -19.89
C ASP A 25 -7.56 -22.07 -19.10
N GLN A 26 -7.28 -21.78 -17.84
CA GLN A 26 -6.41 -22.62 -16.99
C GLN A 26 -6.88 -24.07 -16.87
N LYS A 27 -8.18 -24.34 -17.02
CA LYS A 27 -8.79 -25.67 -16.84
C LYS A 27 -8.87 -26.46 -18.16
N ILE A 28 -8.42 -25.86 -19.27
CA ILE A 28 -8.48 -26.51 -20.58
C ILE A 28 -7.63 -27.77 -20.62
N ASN A 29 -8.19 -28.83 -21.19
CA ASN A 29 -7.43 -30.02 -21.51
C ASN A 29 -6.57 -29.75 -22.76
N TYR A 30 -5.28 -30.12 -22.73
CA TYR A 30 -4.37 -29.88 -23.87
C TYR A 30 -4.90 -30.45 -25.19
N ILE A 31 -5.71 -31.52 -25.14
CA ILE A 31 -6.34 -32.13 -26.32
C ILE A 31 -7.17 -31.10 -27.09
N GLU A 32 -7.88 -30.19 -26.40
CA GLU A 32 -8.69 -29.15 -27.05
C GLU A 32 -7.86 -28.05 -27.74
N LEU A 33 -6.57 -27.97 -27.42
CA LEU A 33 -5.60 -27.06 -28.03
C LEU A 33 -4.85 -27.72 -29.18
N VAL A 34 -4.54 -29.01 -29.09
CA VAL A 34 -3.78 -29.72 -30.13
C VAL A 34 -4.65 -30.42 -31.17
N ASP A 35 -5.98 -30.35 -31.10
CA ASP A 35 -6.87 -30.96 -32.11
C ASP A 35 -6.87 -30.20 -33.45
N HIS A 36 -7.27 -30.86 -34.53
CA HIS A 36 -7.26 -30.38 -35.92
C HIS A 36 -7.97 -29.04 -36.16
N TYR A 37 -8.91 -28.65 -35.30
CA TYR A 37 -9.71 -27.43 -35.46
C TYR A 37 -8.87 -26.15 -35.63
N MET A 38 -7.69 -26.05 -35.01
CA MET A 38 -6.84 -24.87 -35.19
C MET A 38 -6.23 -24.82 -36.58
N ALA A 39 -5.86 -25.97 -37.15
CA ALA A 39 -5.39 -26.06 -38.53
C ALA A 39 -6.48 -25.68 -39.52
N ASP A 40 -7.69 -26.21 -39.32
CA ASP A 40 -8.84 -25.91 -40.18
C ASP A 40 -9.16 -24.41 -40.20
N ASP A 41 -9.14 -23.77 -39.02
CA ASP A 41 -9.35 -22.32 -38.92
C ASP A 41 -8.21 -21.53 -39.60
N CYS A 42 -6.95 -21.93 -39.39
CA CYS A 42 -5.79 -21.29 -40.04
C CYS A 42 -5.82 -21.42 -41.57
N ASP A 43 -6.16 -22.62 -42.08
CA ASP A 43 -6.29 -22.89 -43.51
C ASP A 43 -7.41 -22.06 -44.14
N ALA A 44 -8.55 -21.92 -43.45
CA ALA A 44 -9.67 -21.09 -43.89
C ALA A 44 -9.30 -19.60 -44.00
N LEU A 45 -8.41 -19.11 -43.14
CA LEU A 45 -7.87 -17.75 -43.18
C LEU A 45 -6.68 -17.59 -44.15
N GLY A 46 -6.22 -18.68 -44.76
CA GLY A 46 -5.13 -18.67 -45.73
C GLY A 46 -3.73 -18.57 -45.13
N PHE A 47 -3.59 -18.65 -43.79
CA PHE A 47 -2.29 -18.70 -43.12
C PHE A 47 -1.47 -19.90 -43.59
N LYS A 48 -0.15 -19.75 -43.64
CA LYS A 48 0.75 -20.78 -44.18
C LYS A 48 1.43 -21.53 -43.04
N MET A 49 1.28 -22.84 -43.06
CA MET A 49 2.17 -23.72 -42.29
C MET A 49 3.49 -23.83 -43.06
N ASP A 50 4.39 -22.91 -42.77
CA ASP A 50 5.73 -22.77 -43.37
C ASP A 50 6.84 -23.28 -42.44
N CYS A 51 6.48 -24.11 -41.45
CA CYS A 51 7.36 -24.55 -40.37
C CYS A 51 7.98 -23.40 -39.52
N GLY A 52 7.48 -22.18 -39.67
CA GLY A 52 7.96 -20.99 -38.97
C GLY A 52 9.17 -20.34 -39.65
N ASP A 53 9.51 -20.75 -40.88
CA ASP A 53 10.70 -20.29 -41.60
C ASP A 53 10.66 -18.77 -41.83
N ALA A 54 9.56 -18.22 -42.34
CA ALA A 54 9.47 -16.80 -42.67
C ALA A 54 9.51 -15.92 -41.42
N PHE A 55 8.85 -16.34 -40.33
CA PHE A 55 8.87 -15.59 -39.07
C PHE A 55 10.25 -15.66 -38.42
N SER A 56 10.90 -16.83 -38.45
CA SER A 56 12.25 -17.04 -37.91
C SER A 56 13.32 -16.26 -38.70
N GLU A 57 13.18 -16.16 -40.03
CA GLU A 57 14.10 -15.36 -40.85
C GLU A 57 14.07 -13.88 -40.45
N ARG A 58 12.88 -13.36 -40.11
CA ARG A 58 12.70 -11.95 -39.76
C ARG A 58 12.98 -11.63 -38.29
N TYR A 59 12.56 -12.50 -37.37
CA TYR A 59 12.56 -12.22 -35.93
C TYR A 59 13.38 -13.24 -35.11
N GLY A 60 14.08 -14.17 -35.77
CA GLY A 60 15.00 -15.10 -35.14
C GLY A 60 14.32 -16.00 -34.11
N LYS A 61 14.87 -15.99 -32.88
CA LYS A 61 14.40 -16.85 -31.78
C LYS A 61 12.97 -16.55 -31.33
N ALA A 62 12.43 -15.37 -31.63
CA ALA A 62 11.06 -15.00 -31.28
C ALA A 62 10.00 -15.96 -31.87
N ALA A 63 10.33 -16.74 -32.92
CA ALA A 63 9.44 -17.78 -33.43
C ALA A 63 9.12 -18.85 -32.37
N ASN A 64 10.09 -19.18 -31.52
CA ASN A 64 10.06 -20.33 -30.62
C ASN A 64 10.25 -19.95 -29.13
N ASP A 65 10.67 -18.73 -28.82
CA ASP A 65 10.94 -18.25 -27.46
C ASP A 65 9.99 -17.12 -27.05
N TYR A 66 9.27 -17.32 -25.95
CA TYR A 66 8.35 -16.34 -25.37
C TYR A 66 9.05 -15.05 -24.94
N GLU A 67 10.22 -15.14 -24.30
CA GLU A 67 10.90 -13.95 -23.78
C GLU A 67 11.43 -13.08 -24.94
N GLU A 68 11.84 -13.70 -26.04
CA GLU A 68 12.26 -13.00 -27.25
C GLU A 68 11.06 -12.41 -28.00
N LEU A 69 9.93 -13.13 -28.09
CA LEU A 69 8.71 -12.58 -28.68
C LEU A 69 8.20 -11.38 -27.90
N ASN A 70 8.18 -11.46 -26.56
CA ASN A 70 7.71 -10.38 -25.69
C ASN A 70 8.46 -9.06 -25.89
N LYS A 71 9.76 -9.13 -26.24
CA LYS A 71 10.57 -7.93 -26.52
C LYS A 71 10.17 -7.21 -27.81
N ILE A 72 9.60 -7.92 -28.77
CA ILE A 72 9.39 -7.42 -30.14
C ILE A 72 7.92 -7.39 -30.58
N ILE A 73 7.00 -7.91 -29.78
CA ILE A 73 5.62 -8.16 -30.21
C ILE A 73 4.92 -6.89 -30.72
N ASP A 74 5.21 -5.75 -30.12
CA ASP A 74 4.64 -4.46 -30.51
C ASP A 74 5.13 -3.95 -31.87
N GLU A 75 6.26 -4.48 -32.35
CA GLU A 75 6.81 -4.19 -33.67
C GLU A 75 6.28 -5.16 -34.74
N VAL A 76 5.68 -6.29 -34.35
CA VAL A 76 5.07 -7.25 -35.25
C VAL A 76 3.73 -6.73 -35.72
N ASN A 77 3.70 -6.23 -36.96
CA ASN A 77 2.50 -5.62 -37.59
C ASN A 77 1.95 -6.43 -38.78
N ASP A 78 2.65 -7.50 -39.17
CA ASP A 78 2.31 -8.32 -40.33
C ASP A 78 1.38 -9.47 -39.91
N ILE A 79 0.08 -9.32 -40.19
CA ILE A 79 -0.99 -10.25 -39.79
C ILE A 79 -0.78 -11.62 -40.44
N GLU A 80 -0.45 -11.66 -41.73
CA GLU A 80 -0.27 -12.93 -42.46
C GLU A 80 0.96 -13.68 -41.91
N LEU A 81 2.05 -12.97 -41.65
CA LEU A 81 3.27 -13.53 -41.09
C LEU A 81 3.07 -14.06 -39.66
N LEU A 82 2.41 -13.28 -38.80
CA LEU A 82 2.15 -13.68 -37.42
C LEU A 82 1.12 -14.83 -37.34
N GLY A 83 0.06 -14.80 -38.14
CA GLY A 83 -0.91 -15.90 -38.25
C GLY A 83 -0.26 -17.20 -38.75
N SER A 84 0.64 -17.10 -39.73
CA SER A 84 1.43 -18.24 -40.21
C SER A 84 2.39 -18.77 -39.13
N ALA A 85 3.02 -17.89 -38.35
CA ALA A 85 3.86 -18.30 -37.21
C ALA A 85 3.05 -19.05 -36.13
N VAL A 86 1.85 -18.56 -35.80
CA VAL A 86 0.92 -19.23 -34.89
C VAL A 86 0.56 -20.63 -35.40
N TYR A 87 0.23 -20.76 -36.69
CA TYR A 87 -0.09 -22.03 -37.30
C TYR A 87 1.11 -23.01 -37.27
N SER A 88 2.27 -22.55 -37.70
CA SER A 88 3.51 -23.34 -37.70
C SER A 88 3.92 -23.80 -36.30
N ARG A 89 3.82 -22.92 -35.30
CA ARG A 89 4.13 -23.29 -33.91
C ARG A 89 3.12 -24.27 -33.33
N TRP A 90 1.82 -24.08 -33.61
CA TRP A 90 0.81 -25.06 -33.21
C TRP A 90 1.09 -26.44 -33.83
N ARG A 91 1.49 -26.48 -35.11
CA ARG A 91 1.80 -27.72 -35.82
C ARG A 91 2.94 -28.49 -35.14
N TYR A 92 3.93 -27.79 -34.58
CA TYR A 92 5.00 -28.40 -33.78
C TYR A 92 4.45 -29.20 -32.61
N PHE A 93 3.55 -28.63 -31.78
CA PHE A 93 2.99 -29.36 -30.63
C PHE A 93 2.03 -30.49 -31.03
N ASN A 94 1.36 -30.34 -32.17
CA ASN A 94 0.45 -31.36 -32.68
C ASN A 94 1.19 -32.56 -33.34
N HIS A 95 2.41 -32.40 -33.88
CA HIS A 95 3.10 -33.46 -34.64
C HIS A 95 4.54 -33.81 -34.21
N TRP A 96 5.27 -32.90 -33.57
CA TRP A 96 6.72 -33.03 -33.36
C TRP A 96 7.17 -32.96 -31.90
N ALA A 97 6.39 -32.33 -31.02
CA ALA A 97 6.67 -32.34 -29.59
C ALA A 97 6.67 -33.77 -29.03
N TYR A 98 7.41 -34.00 -27.94
CA TYR A 98 7.48 -35.31 -27.32
C TYR A 98 6.13 -35.69 -26.70
N THR A 99 5.46 -34.71 -26.07
CA THR A 99 4.03 -34.78 -25.75
C THR A 99 3.30 -33.51 -26.18
N GLY A 100 2.05 -33.64 -26.62
CA GLY A 100 1.20 -32.48 -26.93
C GLY A 100 0.86 -31.63 -25.70
N GLU A 101 1.02 -32.19 -24.49
CA GLU A 101 0.82 -31.49 -23.22
C GLU A 101 1.83 -30.36 -23.00
N GLU A 102 3.02 -30.44 -23.62
CA GLU A 102 4.04 -29.37 -23.58
C GLU A 102 3.50 -28.01 -24.04
N ILE A 103 2.41 -27.98 -24.83
CA ILE A 103 1.76 -26.74 -25.25
C ILE A 103 1.20 -25.92 -24.07
N LEU A 104 0.91 -26.58 -22.94
CA LEU A 104 0.42 -25.96 -21.72
C LEU A 104 1.55 -25.44 -20.82
N GLU A 105 2.81 -25.80 -21.08
CA GLU A 105 3.95 -25.26 -20.33
C GLU A 105 3.96 -23.74 -20.42
N PHE A 106 4.29 -23.09 -19.31
CA PHE A 106 4.22 -21.64 -19.15
C PHE A 106 4.77 -20.87 -20.36
N LYS A 107 6.02 -21.15 -20.78
CA LYS A 107 6.64 -20.43 -21.91
C LYS A 107 5.93 -20.67 -23.24
N ASN A 108 5.42 -21.87 -23.49
CA ASN A 108 4.74 -22.21 -24.74
C ASN A 108 3.36 -21.57 -24.81
N ARG A 109 2.61 -21.71 -23.71
CA ARG A 109 1.29 -21.14 -23.53
C ARG A 109 1.30 -19.62 -23.63
N SER A 110 2.22 -18.96 -22.92
CA SER A 110 2.39 -17.51 -22.96
C SER A 110 2.74 -16.99 -24.35
N TRP A 111 3.53 -17.74 -25.14
CA TRP A 111 3.82 -17.36 -26.51
C TRP A 111 2.55 -17.31 -27.37
N PHE A 112 1.67 -18.33 -27.28
CA PHE A 112 0.42 -18.34 -28.05
C PHE A 112 -0.52 -17.23 -27.61
N ILE A 113 -0.68 -17.02 -26.30
CA ILE A 113 -1.49 -15.92 -25.76
C ILE A 113 -1.00 -14.59 -26.32
N LEU A 114 0.32 -14.36 -26.32
CA LEU A 114 0.91 -13.11 -26.78
C LEU A 114 0.70 -12.89 -28.28
N ALA A 115 1.00 -13.91 -29.10
CA ALA A 115 0.84 -13.85 -30.55
C ALA A 115 -0.64 -13.68 -30.98
N LEU A 116 -1.55 -14.43 -30.36
CA LEU A 116 -2.99 -14.33 -30.64
C LEU A 116 -3.57 -13.00 -30.13
N SER A 117 -3.11 -12.50 -28.99
CA SER A 117 -3.54 -11.19 -28.50
C SER A 117 -3.13 -10.09 -29.47
N ARG A 118 -1.89 -10.13 -29.97
CA ARG A 118 -1.42 -9.19 -31.00
C ARG A 118 -2.21 -9.30 -32.29
N LEU A 119 -2.54 -10.52 -32.74
CA LEU A 119 -3.40 -10.72 -33.92
C LEU A 119 -4.79 -10.09 -33.73
N ALA A 120 -5.40 -10.23 -32.56
CA ALA A 120 -6.70 -9.63 -32.27
C ALA A 120 -6.63 -8.09 -32.33
N ILE A 121 -5.57 -7.48 -31.78
CA ILE A 121 -5.34 -6.03 -31.82
C ILE A 121 -5.11 -5.52 -33.25
N LEU A 122 -4.36 -6.26 -34.07
CA LEU A 122 -4.07 -5.85 -35.45
C LEU A 122 -5.29 -5.96 -36.39
N SER A 123 -6.23 -6.85 -36.06
CA SER A 123 -7.36 -7.18 -36.93
C SER A 123 -8.62 -6.35 -36.65
N GLU A 124 -8.85 -5.90 -35.42
CA GLU A 124 -9.98 -5.02 -35.09
C GLU A 124 -9.72 -4.18 -33.82
N LYS A 125 -10.68 -4.09 -32.90
CA LYS A 125 -10.54 -3.43 -31.61
C LYS A 125 -9.80 -4.33 -30.63
N ASN A 126 -9.12 -3.74 -29.66
CA ASN A 126 -8.51 -4.52 -28.58
C ASN A 126 -9.61 -5.11 -27.68
N PRO A 127 -9.85 -6.43 -27.69
CA PRO A 127 -10.92 -7.04 -26.90
C PRO A 127 -10.52 -7.23 -25.43
N PHE A 128 -9.27 -6.92 -25.07
CA PHE A 128 -8.68 -7.15 -23.75
C PHE A 128 -8.60 -5.89 -22.89
N ILE A 129 -9.12 -4.76 -23.37
CA ILE A 129 -9.33 -3.54 -22.59
C ILE A 129 -10.80 -3.18 -22.61
N PHE A 130 -11.28 -2.58 -21.53
CA PHE A 130 -12.66 -2.15 -21.42
C PHE A 130 -12.91 -0.84 -22.19
N GLU A 131 -13.95 -0.83 -23.02
CA GLU A 131 -14.44 0.36 -23.71
C GLU A 131 -15.88 0.72 -23.33
N GLY A 132 -16.15 2.03 -23.20
CA GLY A 132 -17.49 2.58 -22.99
C GLY A 132 -17.79 2.88 -21.52
N THR A 133 -19.09 2.95 -21.19
CA THR A 133 -19.55 3.22 -19.82
C THR A 133 -19.96 1.91 -19.14
N PRO A 134 -19.45 1.57 -17.95
CA PRO A 134 -19.78 0.31 -17.30
C PRO A 134 -21.22 0.30 -16.80
N LYS A 135 -21.94 -0.78 -17.12
CA LYS A 135 -23.33 -1.02 -16.73
C LYS A 135 -23.45 -2.14 -15.70
N LYS A 136 -22.56 -3.13 -15.75
CA LYS A 136 -22.61 -4.32 -14.89
C LYS A 136 -21.25 -4.99 -14.83
N VAL A 137 -20.87 -5.47 -13.66
CA VAL A 137 -19.72 -6.35 -13.46
C VAL A 137 -20.18 -7.66 -12.85
N ARG A 138 -19.64 -8.78 -13.34
CA ARG A 138 -19.77 -10.11 -12.74
C ARG A 138 -18.38 -10.66 -12.46
N ILE A 139 -18.11 -11.08 -11.24
CA ILE A 139 -16.84 -11.66 -10.82
C ILE A 139 -17.12 -13.06 -10.29
N VAL A 140 -16.35 -14.03 -10.74
CA VAL A 140 -16.32 -15.40 -10.23
C VAL A 140 -14.92 -15.62 -9.70
N SER A 141 -14.79 -15.90 -8.41
CA SER A 141 -13.51 -16.13 -7.73
C SER A 141 -13.50 -17.55 -7.17
N ASN A 142 -12.46 -18.32 -7.44
CA ASN A 142 -12.30 -19.69 -6.97
C ASN A 142 -10.96 -19.83 -6.27
N ASN A 143 -10.96 -20.16 -4.97
CA ASN A 143 -9.75 -20.19 -4.14
C ASN A 143 -9.05 -21.56 -4.12
N ILE A 144 -9.49 -22.53 -4.93
CA ILE A 144 -8.82 -23.84 -5.00
C ILE A 144 -7.41 -23.62 -5.52
N CYS A 145 -6.44 -24.09 -4.74
CA CYS A 145 -5.03 -23.86 -4.97
C CYS A 145 -4.25 -25.18 -4.86
N TYR A 146 -2.95 -25.11 -5.12
CA TYR A 146 -2.07 -26.24 -4.87
C TYR A 146 -1.89 -26.42 -3.36
N GLY A 147 -2.34 -27.54 -2.82
CA GLY A 147 -2.29 -27.78 -1.38
C GLY A 147 -3.13 -28.97 -0.92
N PRO A 148 -3.43 -29.03 0.39
CA PRO A 148 -4.36 -30.01 0.94
C PRO A 148 -5.72 -29.91 0.24
N TYR A 149 -6.36 -31.07 0.07
CA TYR A 149 -7.72 -31.13 -0.47
C TYR A 149 -8.68 -30.37 0.44
N PRO A 150 -9.51 -29.44 -0.09
CA PRO A 150 -10.51 -28.74 0.73
C PRO A 150 -11.51 -29.72 1.34
N GLU A 151 -11.96 -29.43 2.55
CA GLU A 151 -13.04 -30.20 3.16
C GLU A 151 -14.37 -29.91 2.42
N PRO A 152 -15.34 -30.85 2.39
CA PRO A 152 -16.61 -30.65 1.70
C PRO A 152 -17.38 -29.38 2.10
N THR A 153 -17.16 -28.89 3.32
CA THR A 153 -17.79 -27.68 3.88
C THR A 153 -17.00 -26.40 3.63
N ASP A 154 -15.80 -26.47 3.06
CA ASP A 154 -14.98 -25.28 2.82
C ASP A 154 -15.54 -24.50 1.65
N GLU A 155 -15.68 -23.18 1.82
CA GLU A 155 -16.13 -22.27 0.77
C GLU A 155 -15.01 -22.09 -0.26
N VAL A 156 -15.27 -22.52 -1.51
CA VAL A 156 -14.24 -22.54 -2.55
C VAL A 156 -14.49 -21.59 -3.71
N GLU A 157 -15.75 -21.21 -3.94
CA GLU A 157 -16.09 -20.34 -5.07
C GLU A 157 -17.14 -19.30 -4.69
N GLN A 158 -16.98 -18.08 -5.21
CA GLN A 158 -17.90 -16.98 -4.99
C GLN A 158 -18.28 -16.33 -6.33
N HIS A 159 -19.57 -16.08 -6.52
CA HIS A 159 -20.11 -15.35 -7.66
C HIS A 159 -20.69 -14.03 -7.15
N LEU A 160 -20.14 -12.93 -7.64
CA LEU A 160 -20.59 -11.58 -7.34
C LEU A 160 -21.06 -10.90 -8.63
N THR A 161 -22.21 -10.22 -8.58
CA THR A 161 -22.66 -9.36 -9.68
C THR A 161 -23.19 -8.05 -9.12
N ILE A 162 -22.76 -6.94 -9.71
CA ILE A 162 -23.17 -5.58 -9.36
C ILE A 162 -23.59 -4.87 -10.66
N ASN A 163 -24.72 -4.17 -10.66
CA ASN A 163 -25.12 -3.35 -11.80
C ASN A 163 -25.25 -1.85 -11.44
N ALA A 164 -25.39 -1.03 -12.48
CA ALA A 164 -25.45 0.43 -12.38
C ALA A 164 -26.67 0.95 -11.60
N GLU A 165 -27.71 0.13 -11.42
CA GLU A 165 -28.86 0.45 -10.58
C GLU A 165 -28.63 0.12 -9.09
N GLY A 166 -27.49 -0.47 -8.75
CA GLY A 166 -27.10 -0.86 -7.41
C GLY A 166 -27.67 -2.18 -6.94
N GLN A 167 -28.22 -3.02 -7.82
CA GLN A 167 -28.54 -4.40 -7.45
C GLN A 167 -27.27 -5.24 -7.34
N VAL A 168 -27.20 -6.00 -6.25
CA VAL A 168 -26.11 -6.91 -5.94
C VAL A 168 -26.65 -8.32 -5.83
N TRP A 169 -26.04 -9.25 -6.55
CA TRP A 169 -26.29 -10.68 -6.42
C TRP A 169 -25.02 -11.39 -6.00
N PHE A 170 -25.10 -12.11 -4.89
CA PHE A 170 -24.00 -12.88 -4.36
C PHE A 170 -24.42 -14.33 -4.12
N SER A 171 -23.56 -15.27 -4.50
CA SER A 171 -23.66 -16.68 -4.14
C SER A 171 -22.27 -17.21 -3.80
N ALA A 172 -22.16 -18.00 -2.74
CA ALA A 172 -20.94 -18.73 -2.43
C ALA A 172 -21.21 -20.23 -2.42
N PHE A 173 -20.18 -20.99 -2.78
CA PHE A 173 -20.25 -22.42 -3.00
C PHE A 173 -19.16 -23.12 -2.20
N THR A 174 -19.55 -24.22 -1.56
CA THR A 174 -18.62 -25.10 -0.85
C THR A 174 -18.12 -26.19 -1.77
N TYR A 175 -16.98 -26.77 -1.39
CA TYR A 175 -16.31 -27.78 -2.18
C TYR A 175 -17.19 -29.01 -2.47
N GLY A 176 -18.04 -29.40 -1.53
CA GLY A 176 -19.04 -30.46 -1.71
C GLY A 176 -18.39 -31.79 -2.06
N GLN A 177 -18.77 -32.38 -3.20
CA GLN A 177 -18.18 -33.62 -3.73
C GLN A 177 -16.90 -33.39 -4.56
N GLY A 178 -16.52 -32.12 -4.77
CA GLY A 178 -15.36 -31.74 -5.58
C GLY A 178 -15.59 -31.79 -7.09
N PHE A 179 -14.52 -31.60 -7.87
CA PHE A 179 -14.51 -31.77 -9.34
C PHE A 179 -15.59 -30.98 -10.11
N GLY A 180 -15.96 -29.79 -9.64
CA GLY A 180 -16.99 -28.94 -10.27
C GLY A 180 -18.41 -29.23 -9.80
N GLU A 181 -18.61 -30.19 -8.89
CA GLU A 181 -19.87 -30.45 -8.21
C GLU A 181 -19.99 -29.63 -6.91
N TYR A 182 -19.76 -28.32 -7.02
CA TYR A 182 -19.85 -27.43 -5.86
C TYR A 182 -21.30 -27.26 -5.39
N GLU A 183 -21.47 -27.15 -4.08
CA GLU A 183 -22.78 -26.99 -3.46
C GLU A 183 -22.99 -25.54 -3.05
N LYS A 184 -24.13 -24.95 -3.40
CA LYS A 184 -24.42 -23.56 -3.00
C LYS A 184 -24.65 -23.49 -1.49
N ALA A 185 -23.76 -22.80 -0.79
CA ALA A 185 -23.79 -22.71 0.67
C ALA A 185 -24.55 -21.48 1.17
N ARG A 186 -24.35 -20.31 0.54
CA ARG A 186 -25.03 -19.08 0.92
C ARG A 186 -25.29 -18.16 -0.27
N THR A 187 -26.28 -17.30 -0.12
CA THR A 187 -26.62 -16.27 -1.11
C THR A 187 -27.08 -15.00 -0.41
N LYS A 188 -26.82 -13.86 -1.05
CA LYS A 188 -27.26 -12.56 -0.56
C LYS A 188 -27.60 -11.68 -1.76
N ASN A 189 -28.86 -11.26 -1.84
CA ASN A 189 -29.33 -10.36 -2.90
C ASN A 189 -29.92 -9.12 -2.25
N TYR A 190 -29.41 -7.95 -2.60
CA TYR A 190 -29.79 -6.70 -1.97
C TYR A 190 -29.48 -5.52 -2.89
N LYS A 191 -29.82 -4.32 -2.44
CA LYS A 191 -29.59 -3.08 -3.19
C LYS A 191 -28.69 -2.14 -2.38
N ILE A 192 -27.69 -1.59 -3.02
CA ILE A 192 -26.84 -0.51 -2.51
C ILE A 192 -27.23 0.82 -3.15
N GLU A 193 -26.71 1.92 -2.61
CA GLU A 193 -26.89 3.26 -3.20
C GLU A 193 -26.29 3.30 -4.62
N LYS A 194 -26.97 4.02 -5.52
CA LYS A 194 -26.59 4.06 -6.94
C LYS A 194 -25.21 4.66 -7.12
N GLU A 195 -24.90 5.66 -6.33
CA GLU A 195 -23.63 6.38 -6.28
C GLU A 195 -22.49 5.43 -5.89
N VAL A 196 -22.72 4.56 -4.91
CA VAL A 196 -21.75 3.54 -4.49
C VAL A 196 -21.51 2.52 -5.60
N ALA A 197 -22.57 2.01 -6.22
CA ALA A 197 -22.45 1.08 -7.35
C ALA A 197 -21.70 1.71 -8.54
N THR A 198 -22.01 2.97 -8.85
CA THR A 198 -21.35 3.73 -9.92
C THR A 198 -19.86 3.91 -9.61
N LYS A 199 -19.50 4.22 -8.35
CA LYS A 199 -18.09 4.32 -7.94
C LYS A 199 -17.34 3.01 -8.16
N VAL A 200 -17.90 1.88 -7.72
CA VAL A 200 -17.29 0.56 -7.91
C VAL A 200 -17.11 0.26 -9.40
N LEU A 201 -18.19 0.37 -10.19
CA LEU A 201 -18.16 0.07 -11.62
C LEU A 201 -17.15 0.93 -12.37
N ASN A 202 -17.11 2.24 -12.09
CA ASN A 202 -16.18 3.15 -12.74
C ASN A 202 -14.73 2.89 -12.34
N SER A 203 -14.47 2.51 -11.08
CA SER A 203 -13.10 2.21 -10.63
C SER A 203 -12.58 0.94 -11.29
N VAL A 204 -13.41 -0.11 -11.34
CA VAL A 204 -13.09 -1.35 -12.07
C VAL A 204 -12.88 -1.04 -13.55
N ALA A 205 -13.81 -0.33 -14.19
CA ALA A 205 -13.68 0.05 -15.59
C ALA A 205 -12.41 0.88 -15.87
N ALA A 206 -12.09 1.86 -15.03
CA ALA A 206 -10.92 2.71 -15.19
C ALA A 206 -9.61 1.90 -15.17
N TYR A 207 -9.51 0.92 -14.28
CA TYR A 207 -8.35 0.02 -14.23
C TYR A 207 -8.27 -0.84 -15.50
N PHE A 208 -9.37 -1.50 -15.87
CA PHE A 208 -9.40 -2.45 -16.99
C PHE A 208 -9.54 -1.79 -18.38
N SER A 209 -9.71 -0.47 -18.45
CA SER A 209 -9.57 0.31 -19.69
C SER A 209 -8.11 0.51 -20.09
N GLN A 210 -7.17 0.12 -19.24
CA GLN A 210 -5.74 0.07 -19.53
C GLN A 210 -5.31 -1.39 -19.72
N GLU A 211 -4.15 -1.60 -20.34
CA GLU A 211 -3.54 -2.93 -20.36
C GLU A 211 -3.20 -3.36 -18.94
N TYR A 212 -3.72 -4.51 -18.52
CA TYR A 212 -3.41 -5.09 -17.22
C TYR A 212 -2.57 -6.35 -17.43
N ASN A 213 -1.62 -6.57 -16.52
CA ASN A 213 -0.81 -7.78 -16.54
C ASN A 213 -1.61 -8.95 -15.97
N GLU A 214 -1.95 -9.90 -16.83
CA GLU A 214 -2.56 -11.17 -16.42
C GLU A 214 -1.50 -12.02 -15.71
N ILE A 215 -1.54 -12.05 -14.37
CA ILE A 215 -0.71 -12.96 -13.57
C ILE A 215 -1.24 -14.37 -13.76
N PHE A 216 -0.40 -15.25 -14.29
CA PHE A 216 -0.70 -16.66 -14.51
C PHE A 216 0.06 -17.51 -13.50
N ALA A 217 -0.45 -17.57 -12.26
CA ALA A 217 0.07 -18.44 -11.22
C ALA A 217 -0.75 -19.73 -11.16
N THR A 218 -0.07 -20.87 -11.14
CA THR A 218 -0.70 -22.21 -11.23
C THR A 218 -0.95 -22.85 -9.87
N ASP A 219 -0.37 -22.29 -8.81
CA ASP A 219 -0.39 -22.80 -7.44
C ASP A 219 -1.39 -22.07 -6.53
N ILE A 220 -2.09 -21.06 -7.05
CA ILE A 220 -3.12 -20.29 -6.36
C ILE A 220 -4.42 -20.30 -7.15
N GLY A 221 -5.52 -19.95 -6.48
CA GLY A 221 -6.83 -19.87 -7.12
C GLY A 221 -6.94 -18.76 -8.17
N ASP A 222 -8.03 -18.76 -8.91
CA ASP A 222 -8.28 -17.89 -10.05
C ASP A 222 -9.53 -17.02 -9.87
N TRP A 223 -9.62 -15.96 -10.66
CA TRP A 223 -10.83 -15.19 -10.84
C TRP A 223 -11.09 -14.94 -12.32
N GLN A 224 -12.37 -14.82 -12.65
CA GLN A 224 -12.88 -14.44 -13.95
C GLN A 224 -13.86 -13.30 -13.77
N MET A 225 -13.77 -12.29 -14.62
CA MET A 225 -14.63 -11.13 -14.59
C MET A 225 -15.23 -10.86 -15.96
N GLU A 226 -16.52 -10.55 -15.97
CA GLU A 226 -17.23 -10.02 -17.12
C GLU A 226 -17.66 -8.58 -16.80
N LEU A 227 -17.20 -7.62 -17.60
CA LEU A 227 -17.62 -6.23 -17.52
C LEU A 227 -18.50 -5.91 -18.73
N THR A 228 -19.74 -5.50 -18.49
CA THR A 228 -20.71 -5.16 -19.54
C THR A 228 -20.83 -3.64 -19.65
N ASN A 229 -20.69 -3.09 -20.85
CA ASN A 229 -20.89 -1.66 -21.09
C ASN A 229 -22.38 -1.32 -21.36
N THR A 230 -22.68 -0.05 -21.61
CA THR A 230 -24.03 0.42 -21.92
C THR A 230 -24.57 -0.01 -23.28
N ASP A 231 -23.68 -0.43 -24.19
CA ASP A 231 -24.01 -0.98 -25.51
C ASP A 231 -24.23 -2.51 -25.46
N ASP A 232 -24.26 -3.09 -24.24
CA ASP A 232 -24.42 -4.52 -23.95
C ASP A 232 -23.26 -5.40 -24.49
N GLU A 233 -22.12 -4.80 -24.81
CA GLU A 233 -20.87 -5.52 -25.12
C GLU A 233 -20.25 -6.05 -23.82
N ILE A 234 -19.70 -7.28 -23.88
CA ILE A 234 -19.11 -7.97 -22.73
C ILE A 234 -17.61 -8.11 -22.94
N PHE A 235 -16.86 -7.55 -22.00
CA PHE A 235 -15.41 -7.65 -21.93
C PHE A 235 -15.04 -8.67 -20.85
N LYS A 236 -14.13 -9.57 -21.16
CA LYS A 236 -13.74 -10.67 -20.28
C LYS A 236 -12.32 -10.49 -19.78
N PHE A 237 -12.16 -10.59 -18.48
CA PHE A 237 -10.89 -10.47 -17.78
C PHE A 237 -10.72 -11.67 -16.86
N ARG A 238 -9.47 -12.00 -16.56
CA ARG A 238 -9.13 -13.10 -15.66
C ARG A 238 -7.76 -12.89 -15.04
N GLY A 239 -7.48 -13.64 -13.99
CA GLY A 239 -6.17 -13.67 -13.36
C GLY A 239 -6.16 -14.58 -12.14
N SER A 240 -5.03 -14.63 -11.46
CA SER A 240 -4.89 -15.36 -10.20
C SER A 240 -5.29 -14.50 -8.99
N LEU A 241 -5.70 -15.15 -7.88
CA LEU A 241 -6.13 -14.54 -6.61
C LEU A 241 -4.96 -13.98 -5.78
N CYS A 242 -4.13 -13.15 -6.39
CA CYS A 242 -3.03 -12.43 -5.76
C CYS A 242 -2.91 -11.00 -6.30
N ALA A 243 -3.96 -10.50 -6.95
CA ALA A 243 -3.89 -9.23 -7.65
C ALA A 243 -4.10 -8.05 -6.69
N ASP A 244 -3.15 -7.11 -6.75
CA ASP A 244 -3.20 -5.81 -6.07
C ASP A 244 -3.58 -4.72 -7.09
N PHE A 245 -4.86 -4.70 -7.48
CA PHE A 245 -5.34 -3.71 -8.44
C PHE A 245 -5.68 -2.41 -7.72
N GLU A 246 -4.86 -1.38 -7.94
CA GLU A 246 -5.01 -0.08 -7.29
C GLU A 246 -5.50 0.99 -8.27
N VAL A 247 -6.47 1.80 -7.84
CA VAL A 247 -6.92 3.01 -8.53
C VAL A 247 -6.96 4.16 -7.51
N ASP A 248 -6.23 5.24 -7.80
CA ASP A 248 -6.13 6.42 -6.93
C ASP A 248 -5.78 6.08 -5.46
N GLY A 249 -4.80 5.20 -5.22
CA GLY A 249 -4.40 4.79 -3.86
C GLY A 249 -5.37 3.80 -3.20
N THR A 250 -6.41 3.35 -3.89
CA THR A 250 -7.42 2.43 -3.35
C THR A 250 -7.37 1.09 -4.07
N ASP A 251 -7.16 0.02 -3.31
CA ASP A 251 -7.28 -1.35 -3.82
C ASP A 251 -8.73 -1.68 -4.21
N LEU A 252 -8.94 -2.26 -5.40
CA LEU A 252 -10.26 -2.57 -5.93
C LEU A 252 -10.99 -3.65 -5.13
N SER A 253 -10.28 -4.65 -4.61
CA SER A 253 -10.89 -5.70 -3.77
C SER A 253 -11.43 -5.09 -2.49
N ASP A 254 -10.63 -4.24 -1.83
CA ASP A 254 -11.04 -3.50 -0.63
C ASP A 254 -12.17 -2.50 -0.92
N LEU A 255 -12.12 -1.77 -2.04
CA LEU A 255 -13.20 -0.88 -2.46
C LEU A 255 -14.53 -1.64 -2.60
N ILE A 256 -14.50 -2.83 -3.21
CA ILE A 256 -15.69 -3.68 -3.38
C ILE A 256 -16.19 -4.17 -2.02
N ARG A 257 -15.32 -4.71 -1.15
CA ARG A 257 -15.70 -5.16 0.20
C ARG A 257 -16.33 -4.04 1.02
N ASP A 258 -15.70 -2.87 1.04
CA ASP A 258 -16.15 -1.71 1.81
C ASP A 258 -17.47 -1.14 1.28
N SER A 259 -17.66 -1.16 -0.03
CA SER A 259 -18.91 -0.73 -0.69
C SER A 259 -20.07 -1.68 -0.40
N LEU A 260 -19.79 -2.98 -0.33
CA LEU A 260 -20.78 -4.03 -0.12
C LEU A 260 -21.00 -4.40 1.35
N LYS A 261 -20.10 -3.97 2.25
CA LYS A 261 -20.05 -4.39 3.67
C LYS A 261 -19.96 -5.91 3.79
N MET A 262 -19.03 -6.49 3.03
CA MET A 262 -18.76 -7.93 2.98
C MET A 262 -17.25 -8.16 2.97
N ASP A 263 -16.65 -8.29 4.15
CA ASP A 263 -15.19 -8.40 4.32
C ASP A 263 -14.61 -9.76 3.93
N ASP A 264 -15.48 -10.74 3.65
CA ASP A 264 -15.15 -12.14 3.34
C ASP A 264 -15.15 -12.44 1.82
N LEU A 265 -15.31 -11.43 0.97
CA LEU A 265 -15.27 -11.60 -0.49
C LEU A 265 -13.85 -11.89 -0.97
N TYR A 266 -13.71 -12.87 -1.88
CA TYR A 266 -12.45 -13.23 -2.52
C TYR A 266 -12.04 -12.23 -3.61
N VAL A 267 -12.98 -11.79 -4.46
CA VAL A 267 -12.75 -10.81 -5.54
C VAL A 267 -11.47 -11.10 -6.35
N PHE A 268 -10.43 -10.26 -6.28
CA PHE A 268 -9.20 -10.38 -7.08
C PHE A 268 -7.99 -10.88 -6.30
N ASP A 269 -8.01 -10.84 -4.96
CA ASP A 269 -6.87 -11.13 -4.07
C ASP A 269 -7.14 -12.35 -3.15
N GLY A 270 -8.29 -13.01 -3.28
CA GLY A 270 -8.67 -14.16 -2.44
C GLY A 270 -8.91 -13.80 -0.97
N ASN A 271 -8.97 -12.52 -0.62
CA ASN A 271 -8.98 -12.02 0.76
C ASN A 271 -7.75 -12.47 1.58
N CYS A 272 -6.61 -12.68 0.93
CA CYS A 272 -5.40 -13.17 1.59
C CYS A 272 -4.63 -12.08 2.36
N LYS A 273 -4.97 -10.80 2.15
CA LYS A 273 -4.32 -9.67 2.83
C LYS A 273 -4.55 -9.72 4.34
N PRO A 274 -3.52 -9.41 5.15
CA PRO A 274 -3.66 -9.29 6.61
C PRO A 274 -4.83 -8.38 6.99
N ASP A 275 -5.36 -8.60 8.19
CA ASP A 275 -6.36 -7.69 8.75
C ASP A 275 -5.74 -6.32 9.03
N LYS A 276 -6.58 -5.30 9.25
CA LYS A 276 -6.14 -3.96 9.61
C LYS A 276 -6.56 -3.61 11.02
N VAL A 277 -5.69 -2.92 11.74
CA VAL A 277 -6.03 -2.34 13.04
C VAL A 277 -6.79 -1.04 12.81
N ASN A 278 -8.04 -0.98 13.26
CA ASN A 278 -8.86 0.22 13.19
C ASN A 278 -8.67 1.11 14.42
N ARG A 279 -8.48 0.50 15.59
CA ARG A 279 -8.34 1.24 16.84
C ARG A 279 -7.56 0.47 17.88
N ILE A 280 -6.70 1.18 18.59
CA ILE A 280 -6.01 0.70 19.79
C ILE A 280 -6.44 1.60 20.93
N ARG A 281 -6.97 1.01 22.00
CA ARG A 281 -7.26 1.71 23.25
C ARG A 281 -6.47 1.06 24.37
N VAL A 282 -5.73 1.86 25.11
CA VAL A 282 -5.00 1.45 26.31
C VAL A 282 -5.59 2.19 27.48
N ASP A 283 -6.13 1.45 28.45
CA ASP A 283 -6.54 1.96 29.75
C ASP A 283 -5.49 1.53 30.79
N TYR A 284 -4.77 2.49 31.35
CA TYR A 284 -3.79 2.29 32.42
C TYR A 284 -4.37 2.75 33.75
N HIS A 285 -4.15 1.97 34.80
CA HIS A 285 -4.59 2.28 36.16
C HIS A 285 -3.46 2.07 37.15
N ARG A 286 -3.13 3.11 37.90
CA ARG A 286 -2.16 3.05 39.00
C ARG A 286 -2.79 3.51 40.30
N VAL A 287 -2.67 2.65 41.31
CA VAL A 287 -3.09 2.97 42.68
C VAL A 287 -1.87 3.00 43.57
N THR A 288 -1.58 4.14 44.19
CA THR A 288 -0.46 4.29 45.13
C THR A 288 -0.97 4.63 46.53
N ARG A 289 -0.51 3.91 47.55
CA ARG A 289 -0.80 4.20 48.97
C ARG A 289 0.35 5.02 49.56
N ILE A 290 0.06 6.26 49.91
CA ILE A 290 1.04 7.22 50.42
C ILE A 290 0.82 7.42 51.91
N LYS A 291 1.86 7.22 52.71
CA LYS A 291 1.84 7.59 54.13
C LYS A 291 2.13 9.09 54.24
N PRO A 292 1.17 9.92 54.66
CA PRO A 292 1.38 11.36 54.71
C PRO A 292 2.40 11.71 55.81
N LYS A 293 3.23 12.74 55.56
CA LYS A 293 4.24 13.21 56.54
C LYS A 293 3.61 13.72 57.85
N GLN A 294 2.36 14.14 57.80
CA GLN A 294 1.56 14.53 58.95
C GLN A 294 0.22 13.78 58.90
N PRO A 295 -0.31 13.31 60.05
CA PRO A 295 -1.60 12.63 60.08
C PRO A 295 -2.72 13.59 59.65
N ILE A 296 -3.51 13.17 58.67
CA ILE A 296 -4.66 13.95 58.17
C ILE A 296 -5.80 13.91 59.20
N ASN A 297 -5.96 12.79 59.89
CA ASN A 297 -6.81 12.60 61.07
C ASN A 297 -6.35 11.34 61.85
N ASN A 298 -6.99 11.05 62.99
CA ASN A 298 -6.62 9.90 63.85
C ASN A 298 -6.88 8.50 63.24
N ASN A 299 -7.63 8.40 62.14
CA ASN A 299 -8.10 7.14 61.56
C ASN A 299 -7.56 6.86 60.14
N THR A 300 -6.83 7.78 59.52
CA THR A 300 -6.32 7.64 58.15
C THR A 300 -4.80 7.51 58.16
N GLU A 301 -4.30 6.26 58.13
CA GLU A 301 -2.86 5.97 58.08
C GLU A 301 -2.24 6.20 56.69
N TYR A 302 -3.02 5.99 55.61
CA TYR A 302 -2.59 6.16 54.23
C TYR A 302 -3.59 6.99 53.44
N VAL A 303 -3.10 7.73 52.45
CA VAL A 303 -3.89 8.34 51.38
C VAL A 303 -3.73 7.49 50.13
N THR A 304 -4.83 7.23 49.44
CA THR A 304 -4.81 6.56 48.14
C THR A 304 -4.73 7.61 47.04
N TRP A 305 -3.69 7.51 46.22
CA TRP A 305 -3.57 8.24 44.97
C TRP A 305 -4.04 7.33 43.84
N ASP A 306 -5.18 7.67 43.25
CA ASP A 306 -5.79 6.95 42.15
C ASP A 306 -5.52 7.71 40.84
N TYR A 307 -4.69 7.11 39.99
CA TYR A 307 -4.27 7.67 38.71
C TYR A 307 -4.75 6.76 37.58
N THR A 308 -5.49 7.33 36.62
CA THR A 308 -5.83 6.62 35.40
C THR A 308 -5.32 7.38 34.19
N GLU A 309 -4.96 6.63 33.17
CA GLU A 309 -4.48 7.17 31.91
C GLU A 309 -5.08 6.38 30.76
N GLN A 310 -5.44 7.05 29.70
CA GLN A 310 -6.04 6.46 28.53
C GLN A 310 -5.32 6.97 27.28
N LEU A 311 -4.91 6.04 26.43
CA LEU A 311 -4.37 6.30 25.10
C LEU A 311 -5.33 5.68 24.08
N ILE A 312 -5.78 6.46 23.10
CA ILE A 312 -6.61 5.98 22.00
C ILE A 312 -5.94 6.37 20.71
N VAL A 313 -5.61 5.39 19.87
CA VAL A 313 -5.18 5.57 18.49
C VAL A 313 -6.31 5.08 17.60
N ASP A 314 -6.88 5.96 16.77
CA ASP A 314 -8.09 5.66 16.01
C ASP A 314 -7.93 6.05 14.54
N ARG A 315 -8.04 5.04 13.66
CA ARG A 315 -7.91 5.18 12.21
C ARG A 315 -8.96 6.11 11.62
N LYS A 316 -10.23 5.90 11.98
CA LYS A 316 -11.37 6.59 11.36
C LYS A 316 -11.37 8.09 11.63
N SER A 317 -11.04 8.49 12.85
CA SER A 317 -10.94 9.90 13.22
C SER A 317 -9.57 10.51 12.89
N GLU A 318 -8.60 9.66 12.52
CA GLU A 318 -7.19 9.98 12.31
C GLU A 318 -6.59 10.69 13.52
N THR A 319 -6.85 10.15 14.72
CA THR A 319 -6.43 10.79 15.96
C THR A 319 -5.69 9.90 16.94
N ILE A 320 -4.80 10.54 17.68
CA ILE A 320 -4.27 10.04 18.95
C ILE A 320 -4.86 10.90 20.07
N GLU A 321 -5.58 10.28 21.00
CA GLU A 321 -6.10 10.93 22.21
C GLU A 321 -5.38 10.38 23.43
N HIS A 322 -4.83 11.28 24.24
CA HIS A 322 -4.15 10.97 25.49
C HIS A 322 -4.82 11.71 26.65
N ILE A 323 -5.39 10.96 27.58
CA ILE A 323 -6.20 11.48 28.68
C ILE A 323 -5.63 10.97 30.01
N GLN A 324 -5.29 11.88 30.92
CA GLN A 324 -4.76 11.57 32.24
C GLN A 324 -5.70 12.11 33.31
N ASN A 325 -6.12 11.26 34.24
CA ASN A 325 -6.87 11.66 35.42
C ASN A 325 -5.95 11.61 36.63
N ILE A 326 -5.72 12.78 37.24
CA ILE A 326 -4.69 12.97 38.28
C ILE A 326 -5.40 13.31 39.59
N GLY A 327 -5.76 12.28 40.37
CA GLY A 327 -6.50 12.47 41.61
C GLY A 327 -7.89 13.08 41.38
N THR A 328 -8.42 13.79 42.37
CA THR A 328 -9.77 14.35 42.31
C THR A 328 -9.78 15.72 41.61
N GLY A 329 -10.40 15.77 40.43
CA GLY A 329 -10.74 17.03 39.74
C GLY A 329 -9.68 17.57 38.78
N CYS A 330 -8.57 16.86 38.56
CA CYS A 330 -7.60 17.20 37.52
C CYS A 330 -7.68 16.20 36.36
N VAL A 331 -8.03 16.70 35.18
CA VAL A 331 -8.04 15.94 33.93
C VAL A 331 -7.19 16.69 32.91
N VAL A 332 -6.20 16.01 32.37
CA VAL A 332 -5.36 16.52 31.27
C VAL A 332 -5.71 15.73 30.03
N SER A 333 -6.06 16.41 28.94
CA SER A 333 -6.41 15.77 27.66
C SER A 333 -5.59 16.41 26.54
N ARG A 334 -5.04 15.57 25.67
CA ARG A 334 -4.33 15.96 24.45
C ARG A 334 -4.95 15.19 23.28
N LYS A 335 -5.16 15.86 22.16
CA LYS A 335 -5.71 15.27 20.94
C LYS A 335 -4.88 15.72 19.75
N TYR A 336 -4.27 14.76 19.07
CA TYR A 336 -3.52 14.96 17.84
C TYR A 336 -4.38 14.45 16.70
N LYS A 337 -4.59 15.27 15.67
CA LYS A 337 -5.23 14.86 14.43
C LYS A 337 -4.22 15.03 13.31
N VAL A 338 -3.85 13.92 12.66
CA VAL A 338 -2.81 13.91 11.64
C VAL A 338 -3.36 13.14 10.43
N GLU A 339 -3.81 13.89 9.43
CA GLU A 339 -4.35 13.35 8.18
C GLU A 339 -3.30 12.49 7.48
N GLY A 340 -3.68 11.27 7.09
CA GLY A 340 -2.81 10.21 6.57
C GLY A 340 -1.88 9.58 7.61
N GLY A 341 -1.30 10.38 8.52
CA GLY A 341 -0.25 9.92 9.43
C GLY A 341 -0.69 8.87 10.45
N ILE A 342 -1.92 8.96 10.98
CA ILE A 342 -2.41 7.94 11.94
C ILE A 342 -2.80 6.65 11.22
N GLU A 343 -3.28 6.75 9.97
CA GLU A 343 -3.59 5.59 9.15
C GLU A 343 -2.31 4.80 8.84
N SER A 344 -1.27 5.49 8.35
CA SER A 344 0.04 4.88 8.07
C SER A 344 0.64 4.22 9.32
N LEU A 345 0.58 4.89 10.47
CA LEU A 345 1.05 4.31 11.74
C LEU A 345 0.37 2.98 12.08
N LEU A 346 -0.92 2.85 11.78
CA LEU A 346 -1.68 1.62 12.04
C LEU A 346 -1.52 0.56 10.94
N ASP A 347 -1.15 0.94 9.72
CA ASP A 347 -0.83 0.02 8.62
C ASP A 347 0.52 -0.67 8.81
N ASP A 348 1.46 -0.01 9.49
CA ASP A 348 2.78 -0.58 9.83
C ASP A 348 2.69 -1.69 10.90
N LEU A 349 1.53 -1.87 11.54
CA LEU A 349 1.33 -2.89 12.58
C LEU A 349 0.91 -4.24 11.98
N GLU A 350 1.61 -5.30 12.35
CA GLU A 350 1.24 -6.68 12.00
C GLU A 350 0.00 -7.13 12.78
N ALA A 351 -1.19 -6.81 12.25
CA ALA A 351 -2.48 -7.05 12.91
C ALA A 351 -2.74 -8.51 13.33
N ASP A 352 -2.11 -9.47 12.65
CA ASP A 352 -2.27 -10.88 12.95
C ASP A 352 -1.66 -11.25 14.31
N ASP A 353 -0.45 -10.75 14.56
CA ASP A 353 0.37 -11.13 15.70
C ASP A 353 0.48 -10.05 16.79
N LEU A 354 -0.05 -8.84 16.54
CA LEU A 354 -0.01 -7.70 17.46
C LEU A 354 -0.51 -8.05 18.88
N PHE A 355 0.36 -7.90 19.86
CA PHE A 355 0.14 -8.14 21.28
C PHE A 355 -0.34 -9.57 21.63
N LEU A 356 0.04 -10.58 20.84
CA LEU A 356 -0.32 -11.98 21.14
C LEU A 356 0.45 -12.57 22.34
N ASN A 357 1.72 -12.20 22.50
CA ASN A 357 2.64 -12.87 23.42
C ASN A 357 2.90 -12.00 24.64
N VAL A 358 2.61 -12.55 25.83
CA VAL A 358 2.93 -11.95 27.13
C VAL A 358 3.66 -13.02 27.94
N VAL A 359 4.91 -12.76 28.31
CA VAL A 359 5.76 -13.70 29.07
C VAL A 359 5.12 -14.08 30.41
N GLY A 360 4.53 -13.10 31.10
CA GLY A 360 3.96 -13.23 32.42
C GLY A 360 4.99 -13.22 33.54
N ASN A 361 4.54 -12.83 34.73
CA ASN A 361 5.38 -12.82 35.93
C ASN A 361 5.50 -14.23 36.53
N PRO A 362 6.68 -14.62 37.06
CA PRO A 362 6.83 -15.89 37.76
C PRO A 362 6.03 -15.91 39.08
N PRO A 363 5.71 -17.09 39.63
CA PRO A 363 4.83 -17.21 40.79
C PRO A 363 5.43 -16.68 42.11
N ASP A 364 6.74 -16.45 42.17
CA ASP A 364 7.47 -15.98 43.35
C ASP A 364 7.77 -14.47 43.34
N VAL A 365 7.07 -13.70 42.48
CA VAL A 365 7.16 -12.23 42.47
C VAL A 365 6.74 -11.64 43.82
N VAL A 366 7.55 -10.69 44.29
CA VAL A 366 7.26 -9.92 45.49
C VAL A 366 6.44 -8.70 45.10
N GLU A 367 5.16 -8.74 45.43
CA GLU A 367 4.24 -7.62 45.19
C GLU A 367 4.60 -6.38 46.00
N SER A 368 4.46 -5.21 45.38
CA SER A 368 4.62 -3.94 46.07
C SER A 368 3.34 -3.61 46.84
N PRO A 369 3.32 -3.67 48.19
CA PRO A 369 2.07 -3.59 48.98
C PRO A 369 1.38 -2.22 48.91
N ASN A 370 2.08 -1.20 48.40
CA ASN A 370 1.63 0.18 48.34
C ASN A 370 1.48 0.70 46.91
N GLU A 371 1.69 -0.12 45.88
CA GLU A 371 1.52 0.32 44.49
C GLU A 371 1.05 -0.83 43.61
N THR A 372 -0.02 -0.60 42.85
CA THR A 372 -0.44 -1.47 41.74
C THR A 372 -0.42 -0.67 40.44
N LYS A 373 -0.08 -1.34 39.34
CA LYS A 373 -0.09 -0.78 37.99
C LYS A 373 -0.66 -1.83 37.06
N ASP A 374 -1.84 -1.57 36.56
CA ASP A 374 -2.60 -2.50 35.71
C ASP A 374 -2.93 -1.83 34.39
N TYR A 375 -3.15 -2.63 33.36
CA TYR A 375 -3.60 -2.13 32.07
C TYR A 375 -4.67 -3.02 31.43
N ILE A 376 -5.44 -2.42 30.53
CA ILE A 376 -6.31 -3.09 29.57
C ILE A 376 -5.99 -2.52 28.18
N ILE A 377 -5.56 -3.37 27.25
CA ILE A 377 -5.45 -3.01 25.83
C ILE A 377 -6.65 -3.62 25.09
N THR A 378 -7.38 -2.79 24.35
CA THR A 378 -8.45 -3.21 23.44
C THR A 378 -8.02 -2.89 22.01
N LEU A 379 -7.97 -3.92 21.17
CA LEU A 379 -7.71 -3.82 19.73
C LEU A 379 -9.02 -4.04 18.98
N ASP A 380 -9.43 -3.06 18.19
CA ASP A 380 -10.52 -3.20 17.23
C ASP A 380 -9.92 -3.34 15.83
N PHE A 381 -10.30 -4.41 15.13
CA PHE A 381 -9.81 -4.73 13.79
C PHE A 381 -10.87 -4.42 12.72
N LYS A 382 -10.49 -4.54 11.45
CA LYS A 382 -11.42 -4.41 10.31
C LYS A 382 -12.27 -5.66 10.13
N LYS A 383 -11.65 -6.84 10.08
CA LYS A 383 -12.32 -8.11 9.75
C LYS A 383 -12.69 -8.93 11.00
N ARG A 384 -11.77 -9.09 11.95
CA ARG A 384 -11.95 -9.96 13.13
C ARG A 384 -12.61 -9.26 14.32
N MET A 385 -13.06 -10.07 15.28
CA MET A 385 -13.60 -9.57 16.54
C MET A 385 -12.53 -8.83 17.36
N PRO A 386 -12.93 -7.84 18.19
CA PRO A 386 -12.01 -7.15 19.07
C PRO A 386 -11.24 -8.10 20.01
N ARG A 387 -9.97 -7.78 20.25
CA ARG A 387 -9.10 -8.49 21.19
C ARG A 387 -8.92 -7.63 22.44
N ILE A 388 -9.02 -8.24 23.61
CA ILE A 388 -8.80 -7.57 24.90
C ILE A 388 -7.66 -8.28 25.63
N ILE A 389 -6.61 -7.53 25.95
CA ILE A 389 -5.45 -7.99 26.70
C ILE A 389 -5.45 -7.26 28.04
N LYS A 390 -5.11 -7.98 29.12
CA LYS A 390 -5.04 -7.42 30.47
C LYS A 390 -3.80 -7.95 31.16
N GLY A 391 -3.15 -7.10 31.94
CA GLY A 391 -1.96 -7.49 32.68
C GLY A 391 -1.50 -6.41 33.64
N THR A 392 -0.38 -6.69 34.29
CA THR A 392 0.35 -5.74 35.12
C THR A 392 1.29 -4.93 34.24
N TYR A 393 1.41 -3.63 34.51
CA TYR A 393 2.25 -2.73 33.73
C TYR A 393 3.70 -2.80 34.22
N ASP A 394 4.36 -3.89 33.86
CA ASP A 394 5.76 -4.18 34.09
C ASP A 394 6.35 -4.95 32.90
N LYS A 395 7.66 -5.17 32.90
CA LYS A 395 8.38 -5.76 31.75
C LYS A 395 7.83 -7.12 31.30
N ASN A 396 7.41 -7.97 32.23
CA ASN A 396 6.94 -9.31 31.89
C ASN A 396 5.41 -9.38 31.76
N GLY A 397 4.69 -8.41 32.35
CA GLY A 397 3.24 -8.30 32.24
C GLY A 397 2.75 -7.63 30.95
N LEU A 398 3.63 -6.90 30.24
CA LEU A 398 3.33 -6.27 28.94
C LEU A 398 3.57 -7.24 27.77
N PRO A 399 2.87 -7.03 26.63
CA PRO A 399 3.19 -7.73 25.39
C PRO A 399 4.62 -7.44 24.91
N ASP A 400 5.25 -8.41 24.26
CA ASP A 400 6.66 -8.31 23.82
C ASP A 400 6.91 -7.14 22.86
N ASP A 401 5.92 -6.81 22.02
CA ASP A 401 5.87 -5.76 21.02
C ASP A 401 5.33 -4.41 21.55
N TRP A 402 4.99 -4.32 22.84
CA TRP A 402 4.51 -3.07 23.45
C TRP A 402 5.50 -1.90 23.34
N ALA A 403 6.80 -2.18 23.52
CA ALA A 403 7.83 -1.15 23.55
C ALA A 403 7.95 -0.42 22.21
N GLU A 404 7.90 -1.16 21.10
CA GLU A 404 7.93 -0.62 19.74
C GLU A 404 6.71 0.25 19.46
N PHE A 405 5.50 -0.25 19.76
CA PHE A 405 4.27 0.52 19.64
C PHE A 405 4.33 1.83 20.47
N ALA A 406 4.75 1.75 21.73
CA ALA A 406 4.82 2.89 22.62
C ALA A 406 5.83 3.95 22.12
N GLU A 407 6.97 3.52 21.58
CA GLU A 407 7.98 4.40 20.98
C GLU A 407 7.42 5.12 19.74
N THR A 408 6.74 4.41 18.85
CA THR A 408 6.12 5.00 17.65
C THR A 408 5.10 6.08 18.02
N VAL A 409 4.19 5.78 18.95
CA VAL A 409 3.21 6.77 19.43
C VAL A 409 3.90 7.95 20.13
N PHE A 410 4.91 7.68 20.97
CA PHE A 410 5.67 8.71 21.66
C PHE A 410 6.35 9.67 20.68
N ASN A 411 6.96 9.15 19.61
CA ASN A 411 7.62 9.96 18.59
C ASN A 411 6.64 10.90 17.87
N VAL A 412 5.44 10.41 17.52
CA VAL A 412 4.38 11.26 16.95
C VAL A 412 4.00 12.38 17.93
N MET A 413 3.70 12.03 19.19
CA MET A 413 3.31 13.03 20.20
C MET A 413 4.44 14.04 20.47
N ARG A 414 5.70 13.59 20.51
CA ARG A 414 6.87 14.43 20.74
C ARG A 414 7.12 15.40 19.59
N PHE A 415 6.98 14.93 18.34
CA PHE A 415 7.19 15.75 17.15
C PHE A 415 6.29 16.99 17.15
N TYR A 416 5.01 16.84 17.50
CA TYR A 416 4.07 17.96 17.60
C TYR A 416 4.15 18.72 18.93
N GLY A 417 4.54 18.04 20.01
CA GLY A 417 4.97 18.64 21.28
C GLY A 417 3.99 19.66 21.87
N PHE A 418 4.55 20.77 22.39
CA PHE A 418 3.80 21.86 23.05
C PHE A 418 3.55 23.08 22.14
N GLY A 419 4.03 23.05 20.90
CA GLY A 419 4.02 24.20 19.99
C GLY A 419 4.87 25.38 20.46
N GLU A 420 4.83 26.48 19.70
CA GLU A 420 5.74 27.63 19.85
C GLU A 420 5.18 28.75 20.74
N ILE A 421 3.86 28.76 21.02
CA ILE A 421 3.20 29.90 21.68
C ILE A 421 3.73 30.18 23.10
N LEU A 422 4.20 29.13 23.79
CA LEU A 422 4.79 29.23 25.13
C LEU A 422 6.31 29.27 25.09
N ASP A 423 6.93 29.20 23.91
CA ASP A 423 8.38 29.25 23.76
C ASP A 423 8.88 30.70 23.84
N PRO A 424 9.63 31.07 24.91
CA PRO A 424 10.20 32.40 25.02
C PRO A 424 11.12 32.76 23.86
N SER A 425 11.73 31.76 23.21
CA SER A 425 12.57 31.97 22.02
C SER A 425 11.77 32.47 20.83
N VAL A 426 10.44 32.30 20.82
CA VAL A 426 9.56 32.74 19.73
C VAL A 426 8.88 34.05 20.08
N TYR A 427 8.16 34.14 21.22
CA TYR A 427 7.39 35.35 21.52
C TYR A 427 8.24 36.53 22.02
N ASN A 428 9.47 36.30 22.51
CA ASN A 428 10.38 37.40 22.82
C ASN A 428 11.15 37.91 21.59
N LYS A 429 11.03 37.27 20.41
CA LYS A 429 11.66 37.77 19.18
C LYS A 429 11.06 39.14 18.83
N VAL A 430 11.89 40.17 18.92
CA VAL A 430 11.53 41.53 18.50
C VAL A 430 11.46 41.56 16.98
N LYS A 431 10.41 42.18 16.40
CA LYS A 431 10.38 42.42 14.95
C LYS A 431 11.36 43.53 14.58
N ARG A 432 12.31 43.23 13.70
CA ARG A 432 13.24 44.20 13.12
C ARG A 432 12.50 45.35 12.44
N ARG A 433 12.91 46.60 12.70
CA ARG A 433 12.49 47.77 11.93
C ARG A 433 13.39 47.95 10.71
N LYS A 434 12.88 48.63 9.69
CA LYS A 434 13.59 48.84 8.41
C LYS A 434 15.03 49.38 8.54
N ASN A 435 15.29 50.16 9.58
CA ASN A 435 16.59 50.81 9.81
C ASN A 435 17.41 50.15 10.92
N ASP A 436 16.95 49.04 11.50
CA ASP A 436 17.69 48.33 12.53
C ASP A 436 18.77 47.46 11.87
N TYR A 437 19.92 47.36 12.53
CA TYR A 437 21.01 46.45 12.19
C TYR A 437 20.77 45.09 12.85
N ILE A 438 21.13 44.00 12.17
CA ILE A 438 21.07 42.64 12.71
C ILE A 438 22.39 42.35 13.43
N PHE A 439 22.34 42.20 14.74
CA PHE A 439 23.49 41.79 15.54
C PHE A 439 23.34 40.31 15.92
N CYS A 440 24.22 39.48 15.38
CA CYS A 440 24.34 38.07 15.75
C CYS A 440 25.42 37.91 16.81
N SER A 441 25.03 37.37 17.97
CA SER A 441 25.97 36.91 19.00
C SER A 441 26.40 35.50 18.64
N VAL A 442 27.70 35.30 18.42
CA VAL A 442 28.26 34.01 17.99
C VAL A 442 29.26 33.47 19.01
N THR A 443 29.35 32.15 19.12
CA THR A 443 30.35 31.45 19.94
C THR A 443 31.29 30.63 19.06
N PHE A 444 32.56 30.68 19.40
CA PHE A 444 33.58 29.80 18.82
C PHE A 444 33.62 28.49 19.60
N ASP A 445 33.95 27.39 18.93
CA ASP A 445 34.17 26.10 19.58
C ASP A 445 35.14 26.25 20.76
N GLU A 446 34.75 25.70 21.91
CA GLU A 446 35.45 25.77 23.21
C GLU A 446 35.43 27.13 23.95
N GLY A 447 34.73 28.14 23.44
CA GLY A 447 34.64 29.47 24.05
C GLY A 447 33.43 29.71 24.95
N TYR A 448 33.63 30.15 26.21
CA TYR A 448 32.54 30.59 27.11
C TYR A 448 32.04 32.04 26.84
N LYS A 449 32.59 32.72 25.83
CA LYS A 449 32.27 34.12 25.51
C LYS A 449 31.69 34.21 24.11
N SER A 450 30.61 34.95 23.99
CA SER A 450 30.03 35.30 22.70
C SER A 450 30.56 36.64 22.18
N TYR A 451 30.52 36.83 20.87
CA TYR A 451 30.97 38.03 20.17
C TYR A 451 29.90 38.50 19.19
N TYR A 452 29.72 39.81 19.07
CA TYR A 452 28.77 40.39 18.14
C TYR A 452 29.37 40.54 16.73
N TYR A 453 28.61 40.07 15.73
CA TYR A 453 28.83 40.32 14.31
C TYR A 453 27.56 40.91 13.69
N LEU A 454 27.74 41.68 12.63
CA LEU A 454 26.66 42.23 11.83
C LEU A 454 26.29 41.29 10.68
N THR A 455 25.04 41.32 10.25
CA THR A 455 24.63 40.69 9.00
C THR A 455 23.51 41.51 8.35
N ASP A 456 23.38 41.37 7.03
CA ASP A 456 22.24 41.85 6.27
C ASP A 456 21.31 40.69 5.86
N ASP A 457 21.69 39.45 6.20
CA ASP A 457 20.95 38.23 5.92
C ASP A 457 19.96 37.93 7.06
N ASP A 458 18.69 38.26 6.83
CA ASP A 458 17.58 37.97 7.76
C ASP A 458 17.21 36.47 7.81
N SER A 459 17.84 35.59 7.00
CA SER A 459 17.58 34.15 7.01
C SER A 459 18.42 33.35 8.01
N ILE A 460 19.36 34.00 8.69
CA ILE A 460 20.17 33.40 9.74
C ILE A 460 19.33 33.28 11.02
N GLU A 461 19.31 32.08 11.61
CA GLU A 461 18.60 31.74 12.84
C GLU A 461 19.56 31.33 13.96
N VAL A 462 19.08 31.34 15.21
CA VAL A 462 19.85 30.82 16.35
C VAL A 462 20.03 29.30 16.18
N GLY A 463 21.27 28.82 16.34
CA GLY A 463 21.69 27.46 16.06
C GLY A 463 22.34 27.27 14.69
N ASP A 464 22.27 28.27 13.80
CA ASP A 464 22.97 28.22 12.52
C ASP A 464 24.49 28.38 12.72
N PHE A 465 25.24 27.69 11.87
CA PHE A 465 26.67 27.92 11.72
C PHE A 465 26.94 28.92 10.60
N VAL A 466 27.85 29.86 10.85
CA VAL A 466 28.17 30.95 9.94
C VAL A 466 29.68 31.15 9.82
N LEU A 467 30.14 31.63 8.66
CA LEU A 467 31.53 32.01 8.45
C LEU A 467 31.75 33.46 8.85
N VAL A 468 32.73 33.70 9.72
CA VAL A 468 33.07 35.03 10.22
C VAL A 468 34.57 35.33 10.09
N PRO A 469 34.95 36.61 9.91
CA PRO A 469 36.35 37.03 9.95
C PRO A 469 36.83 37.19 11.40
N ALA A 470 37.71 36.31 11.85
CA ALA A 470 38.28 36.31 13.20
C ALA A 470 39.71 36.90 13.23
N GLY A 471 40.16 37.34 14.41
CA GLY A 471 41.53 37.87 14.59
C GLY A 471 41.82 39.22 13.93
N LYS A 472 43.09 39.64 14.00
CA LYS A 472 43.59 40.88 13.34
C LYS A 472 43.90 40.68 11.86
N ASP A 473 44.18 39.44 11.50
CA ASP A 473 44.47 38.94 10.16
C ASP A 473 43.20 38.63 9.34
N ASN A 474 42.02 38.68 9.97
CA ASN A 474 40.72 38.37 9.34
C ASN A 474 40.70 36.98 8.71
N HIS A 475 41.31 35.99 9.37
CA HIS A 475 41.14 34.60 8.95
C HIS A 475 39.68 34.17 9.14
N THR A 476 39.20 33.29 8.27
CA THR A 476 37.83 32.79 8.35
C THR A 476 37.70 31.74 9.44
N ALA A 477 36.62 31.78 10.21
CA ALA A 477 36.26 30.78 11.20
C ALA A 477 34.77 30.42 11.10
N ILE A 478 34.44 29.16 11.38
CA ILE A 478 33.06 28.69 11.55
C ILE A 478 32.67 28.92 13.01
N VAL A 479 31.51 29.52 13.23
CA VAL A 479 30.97 29.81 14.56
C VAL A 479 29.47 29.55 14.59
N GLU A 480 28.95 29.19 15.76
CA GLU A 480 27.51 29.00 15.99
C GLU A 480 26.86 30.31 16.43
N VAL A 481 25.70 30.64 15.84
CA VAL A 481 24.88 31.78 16.25
C VAL A 481 24.06 31.39 17.48
N VAL A 482 24.31 32.06 18.61
CA VAL A 482 23.63 31.75 19.90
C VAL A 482 22.55 32.76 20.28
N ASN A 483 22.54 33.95 19.68
CA ASN A 483 21.50 34.95 19.87
C ASN A 483 21.43 35.92 18.68
N ILE A 484 20.25 36.48 18.40
CA ILE A 484 20.04 37.50 17.37
C ILE A 484 19.25 38.65 17.97
N GLU A 485 19.76 39.86 17.82
CA GLU A 485 19.17 41.09 18.33
C GLU A 485 19.15 42.17 17.26
N TYR A 486 18.17 43.06 17.34
CA TYR A 486 18.01 44.18 16.40
C TYR A 486 18.21 45.49 17.13
N PHE A 487 19.10 46.34 16.61
CA PHE A 487 19.40 47.63 17.22
C PHE A 487 19.37 48.74 16.17
N SER A 488 18.83 49.89 16.55
CA SER A 488 19.08 51.13 15.81
C SER A 488 20.56 51.53 15.94
N GLU A 489 21.06 52.40 15.05
CA GLU A 489 22.47 52.85 15.11
C GLU A 489 22.83 53.48 16.46
N GLU A 490 21.89 54.19 17.08
CA GLU A 490 22.07 54.90 18.36
C GLU A 490 22.08 53.95 19.56
N GLU A 491 21.41 52.80 19.47
CA GLU A 491 21.24 51.81 20.55
C GLU A 491 22.16 50.60 20.39
N ALA A 492 22.97 50.56 19.33
CA ALA A 492 23.83 49.43 19.01
C ALA A 492 24.85 49.14 20.14
N PRO A 493 25.03 47.86 20.53
CA PRO A 493 25.94 47.48 21.61
C PRO A 493 27.41 47.75 21.29
N LEU A 494 27.74 47.84 20.00
CA LEU A 494 29.04 48.18 19.47
C LEU A 494 28.88 49.16 18.28
N PRO A 495 29.87 50.04 18.01
CA PRO A 495 29.84 50.90 16.84
C PRO A 495 29.73 50.08 15.56
N VAL A 496 28.73 50.38 14.73
CA VAL A 496 28.43 49.64 13.49
C VAL A 496 29.64 49.65 12.55
N ASP A 497 30.33 50.79 12.43
CA ASP A 497 31.52 50.99 11.60
C ASP A 497 32.74 50.15 12.02
N LYS A 498 32.74 49.64 13.25
CA LYS A 498 33.83 48.83 13.83
C LYS A 498 33.47 47.36 14.01
N THR A 499 32.19 47.02 13.86
CA THR A 499 31.70 45.66 14.06
C THR A 499 31.86 44.90 12.75
N LYS A 500 32.44 43.70 12.81
CA LYS A 500 32.66 42.90 11.61
C LYS A 500 31.36 42.25 11.13
N TYR A 501 31.28 41.98 9.84
CA TYR A 501 30.13 41.32 9.22
C TYR A 501 30.33 39.81 9.11
N ILE A 502 29.26 39.06 9.27
CA ILE A 502 29.15 37.66 8.86
C ILE A 502 29.35 37.61 7.34
N ILE A 503 30.17 36.66 6.88
CA ILE A 503 30.47 36.48 5.46
C ILE A 503 29.28 35.80 4.78
N ARG A 504 28.82 34.68 5.33
CA ARG A 504 27.64 33.91 4.90
C ARG A 504 27.29 32.83 5.91
N LYS A 505 26.08 32.27 5.80
CA LYS A 505 25.70 31.00 6.42
C LYS A 505 26.51 29.83 5.84
N CYS A 506 26.87 28.87 6.68
CA CYS A 506 27.56 27.66 6.25
C CYS A 506 26.64 26.77 5.42
N THR A 507 27.23 26.03 4.50
CA THR A 507 26.63 24.95 3.72
C THR A 507 27.27 23.62 4.12
N ASP A 508 26.67 22.50 3.73
CA ASP A 508 27.20 21.16 4.07
C ASP A 508 28.68 21.01 3.64
N ASP A 509 29.06 21.57 2.49
CA ASP A 509 30.45 21.60 1.97
C ASP A 509 31.48 22.27 2.92
N ASP A 510 31.06 23.10 3.88
CA ASP A 510 31.96 23.76 4.83
C ASP A 510 32.38 22.85 6.00
N PHE A 511 31.67 21.75 6.20
CA PHE A 511 31.95 20.76 7.26
C PHE A 511 32.71 19.53 6.75
N ASP A 512 32.76 19.35 5.43
CA ASP A 512 33.53 18.28 4.80
C ASP A 512 35.02 18.67 4.71
N PRO A 513 35.95 17.77 5.08
CA PRO A 513 37.36 18.02 4.85
C PRO A 513 37.63 18.13 3.34
N PRO A 514 38.58 18.97 2.90
CA PRO A 514 38.92 19.06 1.49
C PRO A 514 39.29 17.67 0.97
N THR A 515 38.66 17.26 -0.13
CA THR A 515 39.06 16.06 -0.87
C THR A 515 40.50 16.24 -1.32
N GLU A 516 41.40 15.37 -0.85
CA GLU A 516 42.79 15.34 -1.31
C GLU A 516 42.81 15.06 -2.81
N GLU A 517 43.30 16.01 -3.62
CA GLU A 517 43.69 15.80 -5.02
C GLU A 517 44.96 14.96 -5.15
#